data_AF-A0A560E4V3-F1
#
_entry.id   AF-A0A560E4V3-F1
#
_cell.length_a   1.000
_cell.length_b   1.000
_cell.length_c   1.000
_cell.angle_alpha   90.00
_cell.angle_beta   90.00
_cell.angle_gamma   90.00
#
_symmetry.space_group_name_H-M   'P 1'
#
loop_
_entity.id
_entity.type
_entity.pdbx_description
1 polymer ?
#
loop_
_entity_poly.entity_id
_entity_poly.type
_entity_poly.pdbx_seq_one_letter_code
_entity_poly.pdbx_strand_id
1 'polypeptide(L)'
;MRAFCSGIFSMTRRLFRILAALGLAAGLSGFALPAHAEKRVALVVGNNDYKNVPKLLKAVNDARTMGDTLKQLGFSVMVAENQSRQQFSETLLAFDRVIEPGDTAFFFYAGHGFEIAGQNYLLPTDVPAATEGQEELVRDASILADRIVERLQNKKARTSILVFDACRNNPFERKGTRAVAGGGGLAPMVQLPEGVFSVFSAGPRQTALDRLSNDDANPNSVFTRTFAKELLQPGENLVQVAQRTRRLVSEMADTVKHRQVPVYFDQMVDDVFLSGAAKDAAAARPADPPPQKVAALPPVSVPRMPKEETTNAPIASFSRHNGGWSVVFSFADPTLGISWRMAGNSDFRETGFIDTLDPRTRKRMPNPSIELPPDAQAGTIEVRYVDQSGEMQGPFPIRFDPEAALIRDQRKILDMTATSWLSFREFNGLLVYYTHLVSYRCAIREVRIGIDTAVPNQVLKMPNCDMRDPSAISAGMPLYMKLAPATQFISVELTYRDGSVSEIKSFRTANRSNN
;
A
#
# COMPACT_ATOMS: atom_id res chain seq x y z
N MET A 1 85.00 -21.62 29.17
CA MET A 1 84.37 -21.38 27.85
C MET A 1 82.87 -21.74 27.88
N ARG A 2 82.04 -20.99 28.59
CA ARG A 2 80.56 -21.13 28.57
C ARG A 2 79.92 -19.82 29.03
N ALA A 3 79.99 -18.76 28.23
CA ALA A 3 79.27 -17.51 28.56
C ALA A 3 79.02 -16.52 27.40
N PHE A 4 79.33 -16.85 26.14
CA PHE A 4 79.30 -15.83 25.06
C PHE A 4 78.33 -16.08 23.90
N CYS A 5 77.53 -17.16 23.92
CA CYS A 5 76.74 -17.56 22.75
C CYS A 5 75.20 -17.47 22.91
N SER A 6 74.68 -16.69 23.87
CA SER A 6 73.23 -16.62 24.13
C SER A 6 72.57 -15.25 23.82
N GLY A 7 73.35 -14.18 23.68
CA GLY A 7 72.81 -12.82 23.52
C GLY A 7 72.33 -12.46 22.10
N ILE A 8 72.90 -13.06 21.06
CA ILE A 8 72.68 -12.62 19.66
C ILE A 8 71.39 -13.20 19.05
N PHE A 9 70.87 -14.31 19.57
CA PHE A 9 69.68 -14.99 19.02
C PHE A 9 68.33 -14.44 19.54
N SER A 10 68.36 -13.66 20.62
CA SER A 10 67.17 -13.05 21.25
C SER A 10 66.74 -11.75 20.56
N MET A 11 67.71 -10.97 20.06
CA MET A 11 67.45 -9.64 19.51
C MET A 11 66.87 -9.67 18.09
N THR A 12 67.27 -10.66 17.28
CA THR A 12 66.77 -10.87 15.91
C THR A 12 65.32 -11.37 15.87
N ARG A 13 64.88 -12.15 16.87
CA ARG A 13 63.48 -12.62 17.00
C ARG A 13 62.50 -11.53 17.44
N ARG A 14 62.95 -10.53 18.19
CA ARG A 14 62.10 -9.39 18.60
C ARG A 14 61.91 -8.37 17.46
N LEU A 15 62.95 -8.13 16.65
CA LEU A 15 62.86 -7.23 15.50
C LEU A 15 61.93 -7.78 14.41
N PHE A 16 61.98 -9.08 14.14
CA PHE A 16 61.09 -9.74 13.15
C PHE A 16 59.61 -9.74 13.58
N ARG A 17 59.33 -9.80 14.88
CA ARG A 17 57.94 -9.72 15.41
C ARG A 17 57.36 -8.32 15.34
N ILE A 18 58.18 -7.28 15.49
CA ILE A 18 57.74 -5.88 15.39
C ILE A 18 57.50 -5.50 13.92
N LEU A 19 58.35 -5.95 12.99
CA LEU A 19 58.15 -5.75 11.54
C LEU A 19 56.95 -6.54 10.99
N ALA A 20 56.70 -7.75 11.49
CA ALA A 20 55.49 -8.51 11.14
C ALA A 20 54.20 -7.87 11.71
N ALA A 21 54.25 -7.27 12.89
CA ALA A 21 53.11 -6.56 13.48
C ALA A 21 52.79 -5.24 12.75
N LEU A 22 53.80 -4.51 12.26
CA LEU A 22 53.58 -3.31 11.44
C LEU A 22 53.09 -3.65 10.01
N GLY A 23 53.54 -4.75 9.41
CA GLY A 23 53.03 -5.21 8.12
C GLY A 23 51.57 -5.69 8.19
N LEU A 24 51.16 -6.29 9.31
CA LEU A 24 49.78 -6.73 9.52
C LEU A 24 48.83 -5.57 9.86
N ALA A 25 49.31 -4.51 10.53
CA ALA A 25 48.53 -3.30 10.78
C ALA A 25 48.35 -2.42 9.53
N ALA A 26 49.33 -2.40 8.62
CA ALA A 26 49.24 -1.67 7.36
C ALA A 26 48.35 -2.37 6.30
N GLY A 27 48.23 -3.70 6.35
CA GLY A 27 47.36 -4.46 5.44
C GLY A 27 45.86 -4.40 5.75
N LEU A 28 45.49 -4.02 6.98
CA LEU A 28 44.09 -3.92 7.43
C LEU A 28 43.45 -2.54 7.17
N SER A 29 44.23 -1.56 6.69
CA SER A 29 43.72 -0.20 6.42
C SER A 29 43.32 0.04 4.96
N GLY A 30 43.42 -0.98 4.09
CA GLY A 30 43.30 -0.83 2.63
C GLY A 30 41.98 -1.26 1.98
N PHE A 31 40.99 -1.74 2.73
CA PHE A 31 39.70 -2.23 2.18
C PHE A 31 38.47 -1.60 2.82
N ALA A 32 38.54 -0.32 3.20
CA ALA A 32 37.33 0.46 3.38
C ALA A 32 36.82 0.84 1.98
N LEU A 33 36.05 -0.05 1.34
CA LEU A 33 35.15 0.39 0.28
C LEU A 33 34.30 1.54 0.86
N PRO A 34 34.05 2.63 0.12
CA PRO A 34 33.14 3.65 0.58
C PRO A 34 31.80 2.95 0.80
N ALA A 35 31.41 2.81 2.07
CA ALA A 35 30.02 2.54 2.39
C ALA A 35 29.26 3.74 1.82
N HIS A 36 28.53 3.53 0.72
CA HIS A 36 27.52 4.50 0.30
C HIS A 36 26.55 4.60 1.48
N ALA A 37 26.74 5.63 2.31
CA ALA A 37 25.84 5.90 3.40
C ALA A 37 24.48 6.22 2.75
N GLU A 38 23.51 5.34 2.96
CA GLU A 38 22.12 5.55 2.54
C GLU A 38 21.66 6.93 3.02
N LYS A 39 21.44 7.86 2.10
CA LYS A 39 21.03 9.21 2.48
C LYS A 39 19.55 9.19 2.76
N ARG A 40 19.17 9.95 3.79
CA ARG A 40 17.79 10.22 4.15
C ARG A 40 17.46 11.61 3.64
N VAL A 41 16.58 11.73 2.67
CA VAL A 41 16.17 13.01 2.08
C VAL A 41 14.66 13.19 2.21
N ALA A 42 14.21 14.40 2.50
CA ALA A 42 12.80 14.69 2.67
C ALA A 42 12.37 15.95 1.94
N LEU A 43 11.18 15.92 1.37
CA LEU A 43 10.44 17.09 0.93
C LEU A 43 9.16 17.20 1.75
N VAL A 44 8.96 18.36 2.36
CA VAL A 44 7.85 18.64 3.25
C VAL A 44 7.13 19.89 2.76
N VAL A 45 5.89 19.72 2.31
CA VAL A 45 5.08 20.78 1.70
C VAL A 45 3.89 21.11 2.59
N GLY A 46 3.68 22.40 2.86
CA GLY A 46 2.54 22.89 3.65
C GLY A 46 1.85 24.07 2.98
N ASN A 47 0.59 23.93 2.60
CA ASN A 47 -0.18 24.96 1.91
C ASN A 47 -1.35 25.45 2.77
N ASN A 48 -1.30 26.71 3.21
CA ASN A 48 -2.37 27.39 3.95
C ASN A 48 -3.10 28.44 3.09
N ASP A 49 -2.33 29.26 2.37
CA ASP A 49 -2.78 30.51 1.76
C ASP A 49 -3.36 30.33 0.36
N TYR A 50 -4.40 29.50 0.26
CA TYR A 50 -5.14 29.32 -0.98
C TYR A 50 -5.85 30.60 -1.44
N LYS A 51 -5.76 30.88 -2.74
CA LYS A 51 -6.39 32.07 -3.36
C LYS A 51 -7.89 31.88 -3.59
N ASN A 52 -8.29 30.70 -4.06
CA ASN A 52 -9.63 30.46 -4.61
C ASN A 52 -10.46 29.39 -3.88
N VAL A 53 -9.84 28.68 -2.93
CA VAL A 53 -10.46 27.70 -2.04
C VAL A 53 -10.21 28.10 -0.58
N PRO A 54 -10.96 27.56 0.41
CA PRO A 54 -10.82 27.96 1.80
C PRO A 54 -9.37 27.85 2.30
N LYS A 55 -8.90 28.89 3.01
CA LYS A 55 -7.57 28.85 3.62
C LYS A 55 -7.52 27.85 4.77
N LEU A 56 -6.38 27.21 4.93
CA LEU A 56 -6.09 26.37 6.10
C LEU A 56 -5.29 27.17 7.13
N LEU A 57 -5.37 26.73 8.39
CA LEU A 57 -4.70 27.41 9.50
C LEU A 57 -3.41 26.69 9.94
N LYS A 58 -3.35 25.36 9.78
CA LYS A 58 -2.35 24.52 10.44
C LYS A 58 -1.32 23.90 9.49
N ALA A 59 -1.59 23.80 8.19
CA ALA A 59 -0.74 23.06 7.25
C ALA A 59 0.71 23.56 7.16
N VAL A 60 0.96 24.87 7.23
CA VAL A 60 2.34 25.40 7.29
C VAL A 60 3.04 25.01 8.60
N ASN A 61 2.34 25.05 9.73
CA ASN A 61 2.92 24.62 11.01
C ASN A 61 3.16 23.11 11.04
N ASP A 62 2.27 22.33 10.43
CA ASP A 62 2.41 20.89 10.27
C ASP A 62 3.68 20.57 9.47
N ALA A 63 3.87 21.26 8.33
CA ALA A 63 5.08 21.13 7.51
C ALA A 63 6.35 21.53 8.29
N ARG A 64 6.36 22.63 9.03
CA ARG A 64 7.52 23.00 9.86
C ARG A 64 7.84 21.95 10.91
N THR A 65 6.81 21.47 11.62
CA THR A 65 6.98 20.48 12.70
C THR A 65 7.47 19.14 12.15
N MET A 66 6.89 18.67 11.05
CA MET A 66 7.36 17.46 10.38
C MET A 66 8.79 17.63 9.86
N GLY A 67 9.11 18.80 9.30
CA GLY A 67 10.45 19.10 8.82
C GLY A 67 11.49 19.05 9.93
N ASP A 68 11.20 19.64 11.10
CA ASP A 68 12.12 19.60 12.24
C ASP A 68 12.21 18.21 12.87
N THR A 69 11.11 17.45 12.87
CA THR A 69 11.10 16.04 13.31
C THR A 69 11.99 15.18 12.41
N LEU A 70 11.88 15.32 11.09
CA LEU A 70 12.69 14.56 10.14
C LEU A 70 14.17 14.94 10.21
N LYS A 71 14.50 16.22 10.43
CA LYS A 71 15.89 16.65 10.71
C LYS A 71 16.46 15.93 11.93
N GLN A 72 15.70 15.80 13.02
CA GLN A 72 16.13 15.05 14.22
C GLN A 72 16.36 13.56 13.91
N LEU A 73 15.64 13.00 12.95
CA LEU A 73 15.79 11.61 12.46
C LEU A 73 16.90 11.45 11.41
N GLY A 74 17.70 12.49 11.18
CA GLY A 74 18.85 12.48 10.28
C GLY A 74 18.53 12.70 8.80
N PHE A 75 17.33 13.20 8.47
CA PHE A 75 17.00 13.57 7.10
C PHE A 75 17.60 14.92 6.71
N SER A 76 18.05 15.03 5.46
CA SER A 76 18.22 16.30 4.76
C SER A 76 16.86 16.78 4.25
N VAL A 77 16.32 17.84 4.84
CA VAL A 77 14.91 18.24 4.65
C VAL A 77 14.80 19.54 3.85
N MET A 78 14.01 19.48 2.78
CA MET A 78 13.50 20.64 2.03
C MET A 78 12.08 20.96 2.52
N VAL A 79 11.88 22.10 3.17
CA VAL A 79 10.56 22.58 3.58
C VAL A 79 10.09 23.63 2.58
N ALA A 80 8.88 23.46 2.06
CA ALA A 80 8.27 24.36 1.07
C ALA A 80 6.86 24.77 1.52
N GLU A 81 6.63 26.07 1.65
CA GLU A 81 5.40 26.62 2.21
C GLU A 81 4.61 27.39 1.14
N ASN A 82 3.29 27.26 1.16
CA ASN A 82 2.37 28.05 0.33
C ASN A 82 2.71 28.05 -1.17
N GLN A 83 3.04 26.89 -1.71
CA GLN A 83 3.57 26.73 -3.06
C GLN A 83 2.49 26.96 -4.13
N SER A 84 2.78 27.85 -5.08
CA SER A 84 2.06 27.91 -6.36
C SER A 84 2.34 26.64 -7.17
N ARG A 85 1.55 26.40 -8.22
CA ARG A 85 1.76 25.23 -9.09
C ARG A 85 3.16 25.18 -9.68
N GLN A 86 3.64 26.31 -10.17
CA GLN A 86 4.97 26.43 -10.76
C GLN A 86 6.04 26.14 -9.70
N GLN A 87 5.94 26.79 -8.54
CA GLN A 87 6.90 26.61 -7.44
C GLN A 87 6.91 25.18 -6.90
N PHE A 88 5.73 24.54 -6.81
CA PHE A 88 5.62 23.15 -6.39
C PHE A 88 6.32 22.21 -7.40
N SER A 89 6.13 22.46 -8.70
CA SER A 89 6.79 21.68 -9.75
C SER A 89 8.31 21.85 -9.75
N GLU A 90 8.79 23.08 -9.55
CA GLU A 90 10.21 23.40 -9.40
C GLU A 90 10.81 22.74 -8.15
N THR A 91 10.07 22.75 -7.03
CA THR A 91 10.48 22.11 -5.78
C THR A 91 10.57 20.60 -5.91
N LEU A 92 9.60 19.96 -6.59
CA LEU A 92 9.67 18.52 -6.91
C LEU A 92 10.88 18.20 -7.79
N LEU A 93 11.19 19.04 -8.79
CA LEU A 93 12.39 18.88 -9.61
C LEU A 93 13.69 19.05 -8.82
N ALA A 94 13.72 19.97 -7.85
CA ALA A 94 14.86 20.13 -6.96
C ALA A 94 15.02 18.93 -6.02
N PHE A 95 13.92 18.40 -5.49
CA PHE A 95 13.93 17.19 -4.66
C PHE A 95 14.41 15.96 -5.44
N ASP A 96 13.95 15.77 -6.67
CA ASP A 96 14.41 14.71 -7.56
C ASP A 96 15.93 14.74 -7.80
N ARG A 97 16.57 15.91 -7.76
CA ARG A 97 18.02 16.05 -8.01
C ARG A 97 18.87 15.62 -6.83
N VAL A 98 18.32 15.65 -5.62
CA VAL A 98 19.05 15.26 -4.41
C VAL A 98 18.88 13.79 -4.05
N ILE A 99 17.89 13.10 -4.64
CA ILE A 99 17.67 11.67 -4.45
C ILE A 99 18.65 10.88 -5.32
N GLU A 100 19.45 10.04 -4.67
CA GLU A 100 20.32 9.06 -5.31
C GLU A 100 19.72 7.64 -5.21
N PRO A 101 20.07 6.72 -6.12
CA PRO A 101 19.65 5.34 -6.03
C PRO A 101 20.07 4.71 -4.69
N GLY A 102 19.12 4.06 -4.02
CA GLY A 102 19.34 3.44 -2.71
C GLY A 102 18.93 4.30 -1.50
N ASP A 103 18.58 5.57 -1.72
CA ASP A 103 18.22 6.48 -0.63
C ASP A 103 16.84 6.17 -0.02
N THR A 104 16.64 6.63 1.22
CA THR A 104 15.33 6.76 1.84
C THR A 104 14.77 8.16 1.55
N ALA A 105 13.70 8.23 0.76
CA ALA A 105 13.00 9.45 0.42
C ALA A 105 11.70 9.58 1.21
N PHE A 106 11.50 10.73 1.86
CA PHE A 106 10.28 11.05 2.59
C PHE A 106 9.55 12.23 1.94
N PHE A 107 8.29 12.05 1.57
CA PHE A 107 7.44 13.12 1.07
C PHE A 107 6.29 13.35 2.04
N PHE A 108 6.17 14.58 2.55
CA PHE A 108 5.05 15.02 3.38
C PHE A 108 4.29 16.13 2.67
N TYR A 109 2.96 16.04 2.66
CA TYR A 109 2.09 17.11 2.20
C TYR A 109 0.98 17.37 3.21
N ALA A 110 0.87 18.62 3.65
CA ALA A 110 -0.28 19.15 4.37
C ALA A 110 -0.98 20.22 3.53
N GLY A 111 -2.28 20.06 3.30
CA GLY A 111 -3.03 20.98 2.44
C GLY A 111 -4.37 20.43 1.96
N HIS A 112 -5.00 21.13 1.03
CA HIS A 112 -6.14 20.58 0.30
C HIS A 112 -5.71 19.50 -0.69
N GLY A 113 -6.49 18.44 -0.74
CA GLY A 113 -6.40 17.37 -1.73
C GLY A 113 -7.78 17.10 -2.32
N PHE A 114 -7.83 16.51 -3.51
CA PHE A 114 -9.08 16.13 -4.15
C PHE A 114 -8.92 14.87 -4.98
N GLU A 115 -9.99 14.08 -5.11
CA GLU A 115 -10.00 12.85 -5.89
C GLU A 115 -10.96 12.98 -7.06
N ILE A 116 -10.47 12.61 -8.24
CA ILE A 116 -11.31 12.53 -9.44
C ILE A 116 -11.03 11.23 -10.17
N ALA A 117 -12.04 10.37 -10.23
CA ALA A 117 -11.98 9.07 -10.90
C ALA A 117 -10.86 8.17 -10.35
N GLY A 118 -10.72 8.12 -9.01
CA GLY A 118 -9.76 7.28 -8.30
C GLY A 118 -8.34 7.84 -8.23
N GLN A 119 -8.08 9.00 -8.83
CA GLN A 119 -6.76 9.65 -8.84
C GLN A 119 -6.69 10.80 -7.84
N ASN A 120 -5.55 10.88 -7.15
CA ASN A 120 -5.28 11.82 -6.07
C ASN A 120 -4.57 13.08 -6.54
N TYR A 121 -5.17 14.26 -6.32
CA TYR A 121 -4.60 15.54 -6.69
C TYR A 121 -4.30 16.39 -5.45
N LEU A 122 -3.08 16.91 -5.36
CA LEU A 122 -2.64 17.86 -4.34
C LEU A 122 -2.77 19.27 -4.91
N LEU A 123 -3.44 20.16 -4.16
CA LEU A 123 -3.79 21.49 -4.65
C LEU A 123 -2.70 22.51 -4.29
N PRO A 124 -2.13 23.22 -5.30
CA PRO A 124 -1.31 24.40 -5.06
C PRO A 124 -2.12 25.61 -4.56
N THR A 125 -1.45 26.63 -4.02
CA THR A 125 -2.13 27.81 -3.45
C THR A 125 -2.84 28.67 -4.51
N ASP A 126 -2.40 28.61 -5.77
CA ASP A 126 -2.96 29.33 -6.90
C ASP A 126 -3.93 28.51 -7.75
N VAL A 127 -4.38 27.36 -7.26
CA VAL A 127 -5.42 26.54 -7.92
C VAL A 127 -6.62 27.42 -8.33
N PRO A 128 -7.12 27.33 -9.57
CA PRO A 128 -8.23 28.16 -10.04
C PRO A 128 -9.51 27.86 -9.27
N ALA A 129 -10.40 28.85 -9.15
CA ALA A 129 -11.77 28.57 -8.76
C ALA A 129 -12.43 27.75 -9.88
N ALA A 130 -13.01 26.61 -9.56
CA ALA A 130 -13.69 25.77 -10.53
C ALA A 130 -15.13 25.49 -10.09
N THR A 131 -16.01 25.41 -11.08
CA THR A 131 -17.41 24.98 -10.93
C THR A 131 -17.64 23.66 -11.67
N GLU A 132 -18.81 23.05 -11.49
CA GLU A 132 -19.22 21.85 -12.24
C GLU A 132 -18.90 21.96 -13.74
N GLY A 133 -18.24 20.94 -14.31
CA GLY A 133 -17.83 20.89 -15.72
C GLY A 133 -16.42 21.42 -16.00
N GLN A 134 -15.73 21.95 -14.98
CA GLN A 134 -14.33 22.44 -15.08
C GLN A 134 -13.34 21.55 -14.32
N GLU A 135 -13.68 20.27 -14.12
CA GLU A 135 -12.83 19.27 -13.46
C GLU A 135 -11.43 19.22 -14.09
N GLU A 136 -11.36 19.27 -15.43
CA GLU A 136 -10.11 19.17 -16.17
C GLU A 136 -9.19 20.37 -15.90
N LEU A 137 -9.75 21.57 -15.72
CA LEU A 137 -8.97 22.75 -15.36
C LEU A 137 -8.31 22.60 -13.98
N VAL A 138 -9.03 21.99 -13.02
CA VAL A 138 -8.48 21.71 -11.69
C VAL A 138 -7.40 20.64 -11.77
N ARG A 139 -7.63 19.57 -12.54
CA ARG A 139 -6.64 18.50 -12.76
C ARG A 139 -5.37 19.05 -13.37
N ASP A 140 -5.52 19.81 -14.45
CA ASP A 140 -4.41 20.43 -15.16
C ASP A 140 -3.63 21.37 -14.28
N ALA A 141 -4.27 22.07 -13.33
CA ALA A 141 -3.65 22.99 -12.39
C ALA A 141 -3.08 22.33 -11.12
N SER A 142 -3.32 21.03 -10.89
CA SER A 142 -2.94 20.32 -9.65
C SER A 142 -1.72 19.40 -9.82
N ILE A 143 -1.24 18.83 -8.71
CA ILE A 143 -0.16 17.84 -8.71
C ILE A 143 -0.75 16.45 -8.45
N LEU A 144 -0.58 15.51 -9.38
CA LEU A 144 -1.03 14.13 -9.18
C LEU A 144 -0.11 13.43 -8.17
N ALA A 145 -0.67 12.86 -7.11
CA ALA A 145 0.08 12.18 -6.05
C ALA A 145 0.81 10.93 -6.58
N ASP A 146 0.18 10.19 -7.51
CA ASP A 146 0.79 9.02 -8.14
C ASP A 146 2.06 9.38 -8.91
N ARG A 147 2.13 10.58 -9.52
CA ARG A 147 3.37 11.08 -10.15
C ARG A 147 4.50 11.24 -9.15
N ILE A 148 4.21 11.54 -7.88
CA ILE A 148 5.26 11.64 -6.85
C ILE A 148 5.86 10.26 -6.59
N VAL A 149 5.01 9.24 -6.49
CA VAL A 149 5.47 7.84 -6.36
C VAL A 149 6.32 7.44 -7.56
N GLU A 150 5.86 7.70 -8.78
CA GLU A 150 6.61 7.42 -10.01
C GLU A 150 7.99 8.10 -10.02
N ARG A 151 8.07 9.36 -9.59
CA ARG A 151 9.35 10.10 -9.54
C ARG A 151 10.34 9.46 -8.57
N LEU A 152 9.90 9.09 -7.38
CA LEU A 152 10.75 8.43 -6.38
C LEU A 152 11.25 7.07 -6.88
N GLN A 153 10.35 6.30 -7.54
CA GLN A 153 10.68 5.01 -8.15
C GLN A 153 11.67 5.16 -9.32
N ASN A 154 11.49 6.16 -10.17
CA ASN A 154 12.41 6.46 -11.27
C ASN A 154 13.81 6.85 -10.76
N LYS A 155 13.90 7.48 -9.58
CA LYS A 155 15.17 7.76 -8.89
C LYS A 155 15.77 6.55 -8.20
N LYS A 156 15.04 5.42 -8.17
CA LYS A 156 15.44 4.17 -7.53
C LYS A 156 15.73 4.37 -6.03
N ALA A 157 14.93 5.22 -5.38
CA ALA A 157 14.92 5.30 -3.92
C ALA A 157 14.62 3.91 -3.37
N ARG A 158 15.42 3.42 -2.41
CA ARG A 158 15.19 2.12 -1.77
C ARG A 158 13.89 2.12 -0.99
N THR A 159 13.61 3.23 -0.33
CA THR A 159 12.45 3.39 0.54
C THR A 159 11.81 4.73 0.25
N SER A 160 10.54 4.70 -0.12
CA SER A 160 9.73 5.89 -0.42
C SER A 160 8.58 5.98 0.58
N ILE A 161 8.60 6.98 1.43
CA ILE A 161 7.59 7.19 2.48
C ILE A 161 6.77 8.41 2.09
N LEU A 162 5.48 8.24 1.83
CA LEU A 162 4.56 9.32 1.46
C LEU A 162 3.54 9.52 2.58
N VAL A 163 3.38 10.76 3.01
CA VAL A 163 2.46 11.10 4.10
C VAL A 163 1.60 12.28 3.65
N PHE A 164 0.29 12.04 3.62
CA PHE A 164 -0.70 13.01 3.18
C PHE A 164 -1.59 13.42 4.35
N ASP A 165 -1.36 14.62 4.87
CA ASP A 165 -2.25 15.29 5.81
C ASP A 165 -3.19 16.23 5.06
N ALA A 166 -4.09 15.63 4.27
CA ALA A 166 -5.02 16.35 3.41
C ALA A 166 -6.47 16.00 3.73
N CYS A 167 -7.30 17.04 3.84
CA CYS A 167 -8.73 16.91 4.13
C CYS A 167 -9.51 16.20 3.02
N ARG A 168 -10.65 15.60 3.40
CA ARG A 168 -11.62 14.96 2.49
C ARG A 168 -12.93 15.69 2.24
N ASN A 169 -12.91 17.01 2.35
CA ASN A 169 -13.99 17.85 1.85
C ASN A 169 -13.66 18.33 0.44
N ASN A 170 -14.68 18.57 -0.37
CA ASN A 170 -14.49 19.20 -1.68
C ASN A 170 -14.14 20.69 -1.46
N PRO A 171 -12.92 21.14 -1.78
CA PRO A 171 -12.50 22.53 -1.53
C PRO A 171 -13.21 23.53 -2.46
N PHE A 172 -13.93 23.05 -3.48
CA PHE A 172 -14.72 23.83 -4.42
C PHE A 172 -16.21 23.91 -4.07
N GLU A 173 -16.66 23.26 -2.98
CA GLU A 173 -18.03 23.40 -2.50
C GLU A 173 -18.29 24.82 -1.96
N ARG A 174 -19.21 25.55 -2.62
CA ARG A 174 -19.73 26.84 -2.16
C ARG A 174 -21.26 26.77 -2.03
N LYS A 175 -21.82 27.47 -1.04
CA LYS A 175 -23.28 27.57 -0.88
C LYS A 175 -23.92 28.14 -2.15
N GLY A 176 -24.82 27.38 -2.77
CA GLY A 176 -25.61 27.83 -3.93
C GLY A 176 -25.02 27.52 -5.31
N THR A 177 -23.86 26.88 -5.41
CA THR A 177 -23.26 26.46 -6.69
C THR A 177 -23.03 24.96 -6.71
N ARG A 178 -23.17 24.32 -7.87
CA ARG A 178 -22.84 22.91 -8.06
C ARG A 178 -21.32 22.77 -8.09
N ALA A 179 -20.79 22.04 -7.10
CA ALA A 179 -19.37 21.85 -6.94
C ALA A 179 -18.82 20.89 -8.00
N VAL A 180 -17.50 20.96 -8.24
CA VAL A 180 -16.76 20.07 -9.14
C VAL A 180 -17.01 18.61 -8.77
N ALA A 181 -17.34 17.78 -9.75
CA ALA A 181 -17.64 16.36 -9.53
C ALA A 181 -16.35 15.59 -9.19
N GLY A 182 -16.27 15.08 -7.97
CA GLY A 182 -15.17 14.23 -7.48
C GLY A 182 -15.36 13.89 -6.00
N GLY A 183 -14.72 12.80 -5.56
CA GLY A 183 -14.72 12.43 -4.15
C GLY A 183 -14.01 13.52 -3.34
N GLY A 184 -14.64 14.01 -2.27
CA GLY A 184 -13.93 14.90 -1.35
C GLY A 184 -12.62 14.24 -0.87
N GLY A 185 -11.50 14.97 -0.95
CA GLY A 185 -10.14 14.52 -0.59
C GLY A 185 -9.56 13.38 -1.37
N LEU A 186 -8.55 12.73 -0.79
CA LEU A 186 -7.74 11.72 -1.47
C LEU A 186 -8.38 10.32 -1.39
N ALA A 187 -8.43 9.60 -2.51
CA ALA A 187 -8.63 8.15 -2.59
C ALA A 187 -7.50 7.37 -1.90
N PRO A 188 -7.80 6.16 -1.41
CA PRO A 188 -6.77 5.23 -0.97
C PRO A 188 -5.86 4.79 -2.14
N MET A 189 -4.54 4.84 -1.94
CA MET A 189 -3.54 4.34 -2.90
C MET A 189 -3.29 2.85 -2.67
N VAL A 190 -4.17 2.01 -3.23
CA VAL A 190 -4.18 0.55 -2.98
C VAL A 190 -3.17 -0.24 -3.82
N GLN A 191 -2.59 0.37 -4.85
CA GLN A 191 -1.68 -0.27 -5.80
C GLN A 191 -0.36 0.50 -5.80
N LEU A 192 0.44 0.29 -4.75
CA LEU A 192 1.75 0.91 -4.60
C LEU A 192 2.85 -0.04 -5.12
N PRO A 193 3.93 0.48 -5.73
CA PRO A 193 5.12 -0.31 -6.03
C PRO A 193 5.82 -0.82 -4.77
N GLU A 194 6.64 -1.86 -4.95
CA GLU A 194 7.56 -2.33 -3.91
C GLU A 194 8.50 -1.19 -3.45
N GLY A 195 8.80 -1.14 -2.16
CA GLY A 195 9.62 -0.07 -1.60
C GLY A 195 8.84 1.23 -1.34
N VAL A 196 7.51 1.20 -1.32
CA VAL A 196 6.66 2.36 -1.00
C VAL A 196 5.80 2.14 0.23
N PHE A 197 5.79 3.12 1.14
CA PHE A 197 4.91 3.21 2.28
C PHE A 197 4.09 4.50 2.17
N SER A 198 2.77 4.43 2.32
CA SER A 198 1.89 5.61 2.25
C SER A 198 0.99 5.71 3.46
N VAL A 199 0.82 6.92 4.00
CA VAL A 199 -0.06 7.21 5.13
C VAL A 199 -0.96 8.39 4.82
N PHE A 200 -2.24 8.25 5.14
CA PHE A 200 -3.25 9.30 5.03
C PHE A 200 -3.79 9.65 6.42
N SER A 201 -3.97 10.94 6.68
CA SER A 201 -4.44 11.43 7.98
C SER A 201 -5.89 11.06 8.32
N ALA A 202 -6.67 10.63 7.33
CA ALA A 202 -8.03 10.13 7.49
C ALA A 202 -8.39 9.09 6.41
N GLY A 203 -9.24 8.13 6.78
CA GLY A 203 -9.69 7.07 5.88
C GLY A 203 -10.81 7.49 4.91
N PRO A 204 -11.20 6.58 3.99
CA PRO A 204 -12.51 6.48 3.37
C PRO A 204 -13.57 7.55 3.64
N ARG A 205 -13.69 8.67 2.91
CA ARG A 205 -14.79 9.66 3.14
C ARG A 205 -14.82 10.30 4.55
N GLN A 206 -13.69 10.35 5.25
CA GLN A 206 -13.55 11.00 6.56
C GLN A 206 -12.71 12.27 6.44
N THR A 207 -13.00 13.29 7.24
CA THR A 207 -12.20 14.52 7.28
C THR A 207 -11.13 14.46 8.36
N ALA A 208 -9.98 15.05 8.07
CA ALA A 208 -8.93 15.26 9.05
C ALA A 208 -9.21 16.53 9.85
N LEU A 209 -8.99 16.49 11.16
CA LEU A 209 -9.14 17.65 12.04
C LEU A 209 -7.83 18.44 12.13
N ASP A 210 -7.93 19.74 11.85
CA ASP A 210 -6.90 20.73 12.18
C ASP A 210 -6.77 20.91 13.71
N ARG A 211 -7.87 20.76 14.45
CA ARG A 211 -7.94 20.99 15.89
C ARG A 211 -9.12 20.26 16.52
N LEU A 212 -9.00 19.93 17.80
CA LEU A 212 -10.09 19.27 18.54
C LEU A 212 -11.20 20.25 18.92
N SER A 213 -10.84 21.47 19.33
CA SER A 213 -11.79 22.50 19.72
C SER A 213 -11.34 23.89 19.28
N ASN A 214 -12.13 24.93 19.57
CA ASN A 214 -11.72 26.33 19.37
C ASN A 214 -10.60 26.75 20.34
N ASP A 215 -10.49 26.08 21.49
CA ASP A 215 -9.51 26.37 22.53
C ASP A 215 -8.25 25.48 22.44
N ASP A 216 -8.19 24.60 21.44
CA ASP A 216 -7.02 23.77 21.18
C ASP A 216 -5.84 24.63 20.71
N ALA A 217 -4.98 24.97 21.66
CA ALA A 217 -3.79 25.79 21.46
C ALA A 217 -2.67 25.06 20.70
N ASN A 218 -2.84 23.78 20.34
CA ASN A 218 -1.81 23.05 19.61
C ASN A 218 -1.58 23.71 18.22
N PRO A 219 -0.31 23.98 17.84
CA PRO A 219 -0.01 24.63 16.57
C PRO A 219 -0.25 23.72 15.36
N ASN A 220 -0.49 22.42 15.55
CA ASN A 220 -0.57 21.40 14.51
C ASN A 220 -1.93 20.68 14.45
N SER A 221 -2.19 20.06 13.31
CA SER A 221 -3.32 19.16 13.10
C SER A 221 -3.30 17.99 14.09
N VAL A 222 -4.47 17.34 14.28
CA VAL A 222 -4.58 16.16 15.17
C VAL A 222 -3.71 15.01 14.69
N PHE A 223 -3.59 14.84 13.37
CA PHE A 223 -2.73 13.83 12.78
C PHE A 223 -1.26 14.17 12.95
N THR A 224 -0.83 15.35 12.50
CA THR A 224 0.59 15.70 12.46
C THR A 224 1.20 15.77 13.86
N ARG A 225 0.50 16.34 14.85
CA ARG A 225 0.98 16.40 16.24
C ARG A 225 1.25 15.01 16.84
N THR A 226 0.47 14.02 16.41
CA THR A 226 0.55 12.64 16.89
C THR A 226 1.62 11.89 16.12
N PHE A 227 1.56 11.93 14.79
CA PHE A 227 2.48 11.21 13.92
C PHE A 227 3.94 11.66 14.10
N ALA A 228 4.19 12.97 14.21
CA ALA A 228 5.53 13.49 14.47
C ALA A 228 6.12 12.96 15.79
N LYS A 229 5.29 12.83 16.83
CA LYS A 229 5.71 12.28 18.13
C LYS A 229 6.00 10.78 18.06
N GLU A 230 5.17 10.02 17.34
CA GLU A 230 5.35 8.58 17.19
C GLU A 230 6.58 8.24 16.32
N LEU A 231 6.90 9.06 15.31
CA LEU A 231 8.10 8.90 14.48
C LEU A 231 9.42 8.97 15.28
N LEU A 232 9.43 9.70 16.39
CA LEU A 232 10.60 9.83 17.26
C LEU A 232 10.78 8.64 18.21
N GLN A 233 9.78 7.75 18.34
CA GLN A 233 9.87 6.62 19.26
C GLN A 233 10.96 5.63 18.81
N PRO A 234 11.97 5.37 19.66
CA PRO A 234 13.09 4.53 19.26
C PRO A 234 12.69 3.06 19.19
N GLY A 235 13.18 2.37 18.14
CA GLY A 235 13.00 0.93 17.97
C GLY A 235 11.64 0.51 17.43
N GLU A 236 10.85 1.44 16.88
CA GLU A 236 9.58 1.15 16.23
C GLU A 236 9.70 1.22 14.71
N ASN A 237 9.14 0.22 14.04
CA ASN A 237 9.07 0.23 12.58
C ASN A 237 7.90 1.11 12.10
N LEU A 238 7.91 1.50 10.83
CA LEU A 238 6.89 2.37 10.24
C LEU A 238 5.46 1.84 10.40
N VAL A 239 5.27 0.51 10.34
CA VAL A 239 3.95 -0.12 10.52
C VAL A 239 3.44 0.10 11.94
N GLN A 240 4.29 -0.09 12.96
CA GLN A 240 3.96 0.15 14.36
C GLN A 240 3.65 1.63 14.61
N VAL A 241 4.48 2.54 14.08
CA VAL A 241 4.25 3.99 14.14
C VAL A 241 2.88 4.34 13.54
N ALA A 242 2.55 3.79 12.36
CA ALA A 242 1.27 4.05 11.70
C ALA A 242 0.07 3.46 12.46
N GLN A 243 0.19 2.24 13.01
CA GLN A 243 -0.85 1.62 13.83
C GLN A 243 -1.13 2.40 15.11
N ARG A 244 -0.07 2.87 15.80
CA ARG A 244 -0.22 3.70 17.01
C ARG A 244 -0.81 5.05 16.69
N THR A 245 -0.32 5.70 15.64
CA THR A 245 -0.88 6.97 15.16
C THR A 245 -2.35 6.82 14.82
N ARG A 246 -2.74 5.76 14.10
CA ARG A 246 -4.15 5.45 13.80
C ARG A 246 -4.99 5.36 15.06
N ARG A 247 -4.52 4.61 16.06
CA ARG A 247 -5.23 4.41 17.32
C ARG A 247 -5.39 5.73 18.08
N LEU A 248 -4.29 6.45 18.32
CA LEU A 248 -4.29 7.69 19.09
C LEU A 248 -5.10 8.81 18.43
N VAL A 249 -4.98 8.99 17.11
CA VAL A 249 -5.78 9.98 16.36
C VAL A 249 -7.26 9.63 16.44
N SER A 250 -7.62 8.35 16.31
CA SER A 250 -9.01 7.91 16.44
C SER A 250 -9.56 8.16 17.84
N GLU A 251 -8.79 7.90 18.89
CA GLU A 251 -9.17 8.17 20.28
C GLU A 251 -9.37 9.68 20.49
N MET A 252 -8.44 10.52 20.01
CA MET A 252 -8.54 11.98 20.12
C MET A 252 -9.75 12.55 19.37
N ALA A 253 -9.99 12.10 18.14
CA ALA A 253 -11.12 12.57 17.34
C ALA A 253 -12.47 12.19 17.96
N ASP A 254 -12.56 11.00 18.59
CA ASP A 254 -13.78 10.54 19.26
C ASP A 254 -14.17 11.43 20.46
N THR A 255 -13.20 12.05 21.15
CA THR A 255 -13.47 13.00 22.26
C THR A 255 -14.34 14.19 21.84
N VAL A 256 -14.32 14.53 20.56
CA VAL A 256 -15.11 15.63 19.97
C VAL A 256 -16.18 15.11 19.01
N LYS A 257 -16.54 13.82 19.14
CA LYS A 257 -17.55 13.11 18.34
C LYS A 257 -17.26 13.17 16.84
N HIS A 258 -15.98 13.21 16.49
CA HIS A 258 -15.53 13.24 15.10
C HIS A 258 -14.93 11.91 14.70
N ARG A 259 -15.28 11.44 13.50
CA ARG A 259 -14.71 10.18 12.97
C ARG A 259 -13.50 10.49 12.10
N GLN A 260 -12.32 10.24 12.63
CA GLN A 260 -11.06 10.31 11.90
C GLN A 260 -10.20 9.09 12.24
N VAL A 261 -9.96 8.24 11.26
CA VAL A 261 -9.16 7.02 11.38
C VAL A 261 -8.10 7.06 10.28
N PRO A 262 -6.83 7.39 10.59
CA PRO A 262 -5.75 7.34 9.62
C PRO A 262 -5.68 5.99 8.92
N VAL A 263 -5.23 5.97 7.66
CA VAL A 263 -5.04 4.73 6.89
C VAL A 263 -3.64 4.69 6.32
N TYR A 264 -3.03 3.50 6.29
CA TYR A 264 -1.71 3.31 5.70
C TYR A 264 -1.73 2.14 4.73
N PHE A 265 -0.83 2.20 3.75
CA PHE A 265 -0.58 1.17 2.75
C PHE A 265 0.91 0.87 2.78
N ASP A 266 1.22 -0.42 2.84
CA ASP A 266 2.58 -0.90 3.07
C ASP A 266 2.95 -1.85 1.94
N GLN A 267 3.98 -1.49 1.19
CA GLN A 267 4.66 -2.32 0.20
C GLN A 267 6.17 -2.33 0.48
N MET A 268 6.57 -2.15 1.75
CA MET A 268 7.96 -2.24 2.17
C MET A 268 8.44 -3.68 2.14
N VAL A 269 9.70 -3.86 1.74
CA VAL A 269 10.36 -5.17 1.67
C VAL A 269 10.94 -5.57 3.03
N ASP A 270 11.51 -4.59 3.73
CA ASP A 270 12.15 -4.74 5.02
C ASP A 270 11.43 -3.88 6.07
N ASP A 271 11.59 -4.24 7.35
CA ASP A 271 11.20 -3.36 8.45
C ASP A 271 12.03 -2.06 8.41
N VAL A 272 11.36 -0.94 8.16
CA VAL A 272 11.99 0.39 8.15
C VAL A 272 11.86 1.05 9.51
N PHE A 273 13.02 1.33 10.13
CA PHE A 273 13.13 2.06 11.39
C PHE A 273 13.70 3.46 11.15
N LEU A 274 12.95 4.48 11.57
CA LEU A 274 13.38 5.87 11.42
C LEU A 274 14.13 6.38 12.65
N SER A 275 13.77 5.91 13.85
CA SER A 275 14.41 6.25 15.13
C SER A 275 14.97 4.98 15.79
N GLY A 276 16.30 4.89 15.96
CA GLY A 276 16.98 3.74 16.56
C GLY A 276 16.98 2.47 15.69
N ALA A 277 17.95 1.58 15.94
CA ALA A 277 17.90 0.21 15.39
C ALA A 277 16.94 -0.64 16.23
N ALA A 278 16.32 -1.65 15.62
CA ALA A 278 15.57 -2.68 16.34
C ALA A 278 16.41 -3.16 17.53
N LYS A 279 15.81 -3.28 18.73
CA LYS A 279 16.44 -4.04 19.81
C LYS A 279 16.83 -5.39 19.23
N ASP A 280 18.12 -5.69 19.18
CA ASP A 280 18.64 -6.97 18.70
C ASP A 280 17.81 -8.10 19.30
N ALA A 281 17.00 -8.76 18.48
CA ALA A 281 16.39 -10.04 18.79
C ALA A 281 17.47 -11.14 18.67
N ALA A 282 18.63 -10.91 19.29
CA ALA A 282 19.72 -11.86 19.42
C ALA A 282 19.77 -12.34 20.88
N ALA A 283 18.80 -13.18 21.26
CA ALA A 283 18.90 -14.25 22.27
C ALA A 283 17.51 -14.66 22.78
N ALA A 284 16.68 -15.24 21.91
CA ALA A 284 15.57 -16.09 22.35
C ALA A 284 15.38 -17.21 21.32
N ARG A 285 16.26 -18.21 21.38
CA ARG A 285 15.86 -19.55 20.95
C ARG A 285 14.71 -19.96 21.87
N PRO A 286 13.56 -20.43 21.37
CA PRO A 286 12.53 -20.99 22.24
C PRO A 286 13.15 -22.20 22.95
N ALA A 287 13.21 -22.15 24.27
CA ALA A 287 13.41 -23.34 25.07
C ALA A 287 12.15 -24.20 24.96
N ASP A 288 12.33 -25.51 24.79
CA ASP A 288 11.24 -26.48 24.76
C ASP A 288 10.33 -26.29 25.99
N PRO A 289 9.00 -26.19 25.81
CA PRO A 289 8.09 -26.16 26.96
C PRO A 289 8.08 -27.52 27.66
N PRO A 290 8.00 -27.56 29.01
CA PRO A 290 7.91 -28.80 29.74
C PRO A 290 6.60 -29.54 29.41
N PRO A 291 6.60 -30.89 29.45
CA PRO A 291 5.48 -31.68 28.92
C PRO A 291 4.24 -31.54 29.80
N GLN A 292 3.27 -30.76 29.34
CA GLN A 292 1.94 -30.74 29.90
C GLN A 292 1.15 -31.91 29.30
N LYS A 293 0.88 -32.92 30.14
CA LYS A 293 -0.04 -34.02 29.81
C LYS A 293 -1.43 -33.45 29.56
N VAL A 294 -1.85 -33.47 28.30
CA VAL A 294 -3.27 -33.33 27.91
C VAL A 294 -3.65 -34.55 27.10
N ALA A 295 -4.79 -35.13 27.47
CA ALA A 295 -5.28 -36.42 27.02
C ALA A 295 -5.39 -36.50 25.49
N ALA A 296 -4.90 -37.61 24.93
CA ALA A 296 -4.98 -37.92 23.52
C ALA A 296 -6.44 -38.11 23.09
N LEU A 297 -6.90 -37.29 22.14
CA LEU A 297 -7.93 -37.73 21.20
C LEU A 297 -7.28 -38.73 20.23
N PRO A 298 -8.03 -39.76 19.77
CA PRO A 298 -7.48 -40.77 18.88
C PRO A 298 -6.99 -40.13 17.57
N PRO A 299 -5.87 -40.60 16.99
CA PRO A 299 -5.28 -40.00 15.81
C PRO A 299 -6.21 -40.19 14.62
N VAL A 300 -6.71 -39.09 14.06
CA VAL A 300 -7.17 -39.07 12.68
C VAL A 300 -5.94 -39.35 11.82
N SER A 301 -5.94 -40.49 11.13
CA SER A 301 -4.94 -40.83 10.13
C SER A 301 -4.99 -39.80 9.02
N VAL A 302 -4.13 -38.79 9.12
CA VAL A 302 -3.86 -37.85 8.03
C VAL A 302 -3.23 -38.68 6.91
N PRO A 303 -3.79 -38.72 5.69
CA PRO A 303 -3.10 -39.29 4.55
C PRO A 303 -1.72 -38.64 4.46
N ARG A 304 -0.68 -39.47 4.45
CA ARG A 304 0.70 -39.05 4.28
C ARG A 304 0.79 -38.22 3.01
N MET A 305 0.85 -36.89 3.14
CA MET A 305 1.15 -36.04 2.00
C MET A 305 2.54 -36.44 1.49
N PRO A 306 2.74 -36.55 0.17
CA PRO A 306 4.05 -36.84 -0.40
C PRO A 306 5.07 -35.84 0.13
N LYS A 307 6.18 -36.38 0.61
CA LYS A 307 7.28 -35.63 1.19
C LYS A 307 8.21 -35.15 0.07
N GLU A 308 8.49 -33.84 0.08
CA GLU A 308 9.66 -33.16 -0.50
C GLU A 308 9.87 -33.22 -2.03
N GLU A 309 9.30 -32.23 -2.75
CA GLU A 309 9.82 -31.72 -4.04
C GLU A 309 9.43 -30.25 -4.35
N THR A 310 8.59 -29.60 -3.53
CA THR A 310 7.89 -28.35 -3.93
C THR A 310 8.44 -27.05 -3.34
N THR A 311 9.61 -27.04 -2.70
CA THR A 311 10.07 -25.84 -1.95
C THR A 311 10.23 -24.61 -2.85
N ASN A 312 10.45 -24.80 -4.15
CA ASN A 312 10.73 -23.74 -5.11
C ASN A 312 9.72 -23.66 -6.28
N ALA A 313 8.53 -24.26 -6.14
CA ALA A 313 7.49 -24.18 -7.16
C ALA A 313 6.86 -22.77 -7.20
N PRO A 314 6.70 -22.15 -8.38
CA PRO A 314 6.07 -20.84 -8.49
C PRO A 314 4.58 -20.93 -8.17
N ILE A 315 4.07 -19.88 -7.52
CA ILE A 315 2.62 -19.68 -7.36
C ILE A 315 2.11 -18.74 -8.46
N ALA A 316 0.84 -18.87 -8.82
CA ALA A 316 0.20 -18.01 -9.80
C ALA A 316 -1.04 -17.35 -9.24
N SER A 317 -1.18 -16.05 -9.52
CA SER A 317 -2.43 -15.32 -9.35
C SER A 317 -3.08 -15.08 -10.70
N PHE A 318 -4.40 -15.25 -10.75
CA PHE A 318 -5.20 -15.09 -11.96
C PHE A 318 -6.16 -13.93 -11.75
N SER A 319 -6.19 -13.01 -12.71
CA SER A 319 -7.14 -11.90 -12.71
C SER A 319 -7.83 -11.78 -14.06
N ARG A 320 -9.13 -11.44 -14.04
CA ARG A 320 -9.94 -11.28 -15.25
C ARG A 320 -10.22 -9.80 -15.49
N HIS A 321 -9.95 -9.32 -16.70
CA HIS A 321 -10.24 -7.95 -17.15
C HIS A 321 -10.86 -7.99 -18.55
N ASN A 322 -11.45 -6.91 -19.06
CA ASN A 322 -12.23 -6.95 -20.31
C ASN A 322 -11.49 -7.56 -21.53
N GLY A 323 -10.16 -7.42 -21.60
CA GLY A 323 -9.33 -7.93 -22.69
C GLY A 323 -8.91 -9.41 -22.60
N GLY A 324 -9.01 -10.05 -21.43
CA GLY A 324 -8.55 -11.42 -21.25
C GLY A 324 -8.25 -11.79 -19.80
N TRP A 325 -7.35 -12.75 -19.64
CA TRP A 325 -6.83 -13.20 -18.36
C TRP A 325 -5.39 -12.72 -18.21
N SER A 326 -5.06 -12.15 -17.05
CA SER A 326 -3.68 -11.93 -16.66
C SER A 326 -3.30 -12.98 -15.62
N VAL A 327 -2.19 -13.68 -15.88
CA VAL A 327 -1.58 -14.62 -14.95
C VAL A 327 -0.25 -14.05 -14.52
N VAL A 328 -0.09 -13.86 -13.22
CA VAL A 328 1.16 -13.37 -12.62
C VAL A 328 1.77 -14.49 -11.80
N PHE A 329 2.99 -14.87 -12.14
CA PHE A 329 3.78 -15.86 -11.43
C PHE A 329 4.61 -15.18 -10.33
N SER A 330 4.72 -15.81 -9.18
CA SER A 330 5.61 -15.40 -8.10
C SER A 330 6.56 -16.54 -7.77
N PHE A 331 7.85 -16.24 -7.75
CA PHE A 331 8.93 -17.19 -7.53
C PHE A 331 9.56 -16.90 -6.17
N ALA A 332 10.00 -17.95 -5.47
CA ALA A 332 10.72 -17.80 -4.20
C ALA A 332 12.15 -17.28 -4.41
N ASP A 333 12.80 -17.72 -5.50
CA ASP A 333 14.15 -17.33 -5.85
C ASP A 333 14.17 -16.41 -7.08
N PRO A 334 15.19 -15.52 -7.21
CA PRO A 334 15.30 -14.65 -8.37
C PRO A 334 15.54 -15.45 -9.64
N THR A 335 14.77 -15.15 -10.69
CA THR A 335 14.80 -15.90 -11.95
C THR A 335 15.52 -15.11 -13.03
N LEU A 336 16.25 -15.83 -13.89
CA LEU A 336 16.99 -15.26 -15.03
C LEU A 336 16.22 -15.37 -16.35
N GLY A 337 15.18 -16.21 -16.38
CA GLY A 337 14.27 -16.40 -17.50
C GLY A 337 13.07 -17.18 -17.05
N ILE A 338 11.91 -16.93 -17.66
CA ILE A 338 10.67 -17.66 -17.39
C ILE A 338 10.10 -18.09 -18.71
N SER A 339 9.92 -19.40 -18.87
CA SER A 339 9.22 -19.99 -20.01
C SER A 339 7.95 -20.69 -19.56
N TRP A 340 6.93 -20.66 -20.38
CA TRP A 340 5.66 -21.30 -20.07
C TRP A 340 5.04 -21.96 -21.30
N ARG A 341 4.13 -22.90 -21.08
CA ARG A 341 3.24 -23.44 -22.11
C ARG A 341 1.94 -23.92 -21.51
N MET A 342 0.92 -24.07 -22.35
CA MET A 342 -0.23 -24.90 -22.01
C MET A 342 0.15 -26.37 -22.18
N ALA A 343 -0.19 -27.21 -21.21
CA ALA A 343 0.00 -28.65 -21.31
C ALA A 343 -0.65 -29.20 -22.59
N GLY A 344 0.11 -29.96 -23.37
CA GLY A 344 -0.28 -30.43 -24.70
C GLY A 344 0.37 -29.66 -25.87
N ASN A 345 0.91 -28.46 -25.63
CA ASN A 345 1.75 -27.77 -26.62
C ASN A 345 3.19 -28.30 -26.55
N SER A 346 3.86 -28.45 -27.70
CA SER A 346 5.25 -28.92 -27.76
C SER A 346 6.22 -27.90 -27.16
N ASP A 347 6.08 -26.63 -27.52
CA ASP A 347 7.12 -25.63 -27.30
C ASP A 347 6.79 -24.66 -26.16
N PHE A 348 7.79 -24.45 -25.30
CA PHE A 348 7.76 -23.40 -24.29
C PHE A 348 7.96 -22.03 -24.94
N ARG A 349 7.14 -21.07 -24.53
CA ARG A 349 7.26 -19.67 -24.92
C ARG A 349 7.94 -18.90 -23.80
N GLU A 350 8.90 -18.05 -24.16
CA GLU A 350 9.50 -17.13 -23.21
C GLU A 350 8.53 -15.98 -22.91
N THR A 351 8.45 -15.59 -21.64
CA THR A 351 7.69 -14.42 -21.18
C THR A 351 8.32 -13.09 -21.60
N GLY A 352 9.60 -13.12 -21.96
CA GLY A 352 10.41 -11.95 -22.25
C GLY A 352 10.94 -11.28 -21.00
N PHE A 353 11.38 -10.04 -21.15
CA PHE A 353 11.94 -9.23 -20.07
C PHE A 353 11.19 -7.93 -20.00
N ILE A 354 11.03 -7.41 -18.79
CA ILE A 354 10.62 -6.02 -18.63
C ILE A 354 11.85 -5.12 -18.66
N ASP A 355 11.67 -3.83 -18.96
CA ASP A 355 12.75 -2.84 -18.99
C ASP A 355 13.14 -2.39 -17.57
N THR A 356 13.44 -3.38 -16.72
CA THR A 356 13.88 -3.21 -15.33
C THR A 356 14.94 -4.28 -15.05
N LEU A 357 15.95 -3.92 -14.24
CA LEU A 357 16.96 -4.87 -13.79
C LEU A 357 16.49 -5.47 -12.46
N ASP A 358 16.65 -6.78 -12.32
CA ASP A 358 16.48 -7.47 -11.05
C ASP A 358 17.55 -6.94 -10.06
N PRO A 359 17.16 -6.44 -8.88
CA PRO A 359 18.09 -5.80 -7.95
C PRO A 359 19.09 -6.79 -7.32
N ARG A 360 18.75 -8.08 -7.26
CA ARG A 360 19.57 -9.14 -6.66
C ARG A 360 20.58 -9.68 -7.67
N THR A 361 20.19 -9.84 -8.93
CA THR A 361 21.07 -10.39 -9.98
C THR A 361 21.72 -9.34 -10.87
N ARG A 362 21.21 -8.10 -10.87
CA ARG A 362 21.57 -7.00 -11.78
C ARG A 362 21.41 -7.32 -13.27
N LYS A 363 20.69 -8.39 -13.61
CA LYS A 363 20.32 -8.77 -14.98
C LYS A 363 18.93 -8.24 -15.31
N ARG A 364 18.56 -8.20 -16.58
CA ARG A 364 17.18 -7.84 -16.99
C ARG A 364 16.20 -8.78 -16.29
N MET A 365 15.15 -8.23 -15.69
CA MET A 365 14.17 -9.00 -14.96
C MET A 365 13.22 -9.69 -15.95
N PRO A 366 13.06 -11.02 -15.87
CA PRO A 366 12.07 -11.72 -16.66
C PRO A 366 10.67 -11.17 -16.38
N ASN A 367 9.81 -11.12 -17.38
CA ASN A 367 8.43 -10.70 -17.19
C ASN A 367 7.68 -11.81 -16.41
N PRO A 368 7.22 -11.57 -15.16
CA PRO A 368 6.54 -12.59 -14.39
C PRO A 368 5.08 -12.81 -14.82
N SER A 369 4.61 -12.06 -15.83
CA SER A 369 3.22 -12.07 -16.25
C SER A 369 3.03 -12.61 -17.66
N ILE A 370 1.90 -13.27 -17.88
CA ILE A 370 1.42 -13.70 -19.19
C ILE A 370 -0.05 -13.32 -19.37
N GLU A 371 -0.45 -13.19 -20.62
CA GLU A 371 -1.84 -13.00 -21.00
C GLU A 371 -2.40 -14.28 -21.63
N LEU A 372 -3.58 -14.68 -21.19
CA LEU A 372 -4.38 -15.72 -21.84
C LEU A 372 -5.62 -15.07 -22.47
N PRO A 373 -6.09 -15.59 -23.61
CA PRO A 373 -7.25 -15.04 -24.28
C PRO A 373 -8.51 -15.18 -23.40
N PRO A 374 -9.53 -14.33 -23.60
CA PRO A 374 -10.74 -14.33 -22.75
C PRO A 374 -11.49 -15.67 -22.75
N ASP A 375 -11.36 -16.47 -23.80
CA ASP A 375 -11.95 -17.80 -23.97
C ASP A 375 -11.02 -18.96 -23.59
N ALA A 376 -9.90 -18.67 -22.91
CA ALA A 376 -8.95 -19.68 -22.45
C ALA A 376 -9.65 -20.78 -21.65
N GLN A 377 -9.43 -22.04 -22.06
CA GLN A 377 -10.06 -23.21 -21.43
C GLN A 377 -9.29 -23.65 -20.18
N ALA A 378 -9.99 -24.41 -19.33
CA ALA A 378 -9.36 -25.07 -18.19
C ALA A 378 -8.23 -25.99 -18.67
N GLY A 379 -7.10 -25.94 -17.97
CA GLY A 379 -5.91 -26.67 -18.36
C GLY A 379 -4.80 -26.51 -17.34
N THR A 380 -3.63 -27.03 -17.70
CA THR A 380 -2.43 -26.90 -16.88
C THR A 380 -1.46 -25.97 -17.61
N ILE A 381 -1.06 -24.90 -16.93
CA ILE A 381 0.04 -24.04 -17.35
C ILE A 381 1.30 -24.69 -16.80
N GLU A 382 2.19 -25.14 -17.68
CA GLU A 382 3.50 -25.64 -17.29
C GLU A 382 4.48 -24.47 -17.33
N VAL A 383 5.07 -24.15 -16.19
CA VAL A 383 6.03 -23.06 -16.05
C VAL A 383 7.39 -23.62 -15.69
N ARG A 384 8.41 -23.18 -16.40
CA ARG A 384 9.81 -23.42 -16.04
C ARG A 384 10.51 -22.08 -15.90
N TYR A 385 11.56 -22.05 -15.11
CA TYR A 385 12.37 -20.85 -14.98
C TYR A 385 13.84 -21.21 -14.87
N VAL A 386 14.69 -20.26 -15.16
CA VAL A 386 16.14 -20.39 -14.95
C VAL A 386 16.47 -19.71 -13.63
N ASP A 387 17.10 -20.44 -12.72
CA ASP A 387 17.52 -19.90 -11.43
C ASP A 387 18.81 -19.07 -11.53
N GLN A 388 19.30 -18.57 -10.40
CA GLN A 388 20.52 -17.75 -10.36
C GLN A 388 21.79 -18.52 -10.76
N SER A 389 21.84 -19.84 -10.56
CA SER A 389 22.93 -20.71 -11.01
C SER A 389 22.90 -20.93 -12.53
N GLY A 390 21.82 -20.55 -13.21
CA GLY A 390 21.62 -20.84 -14.62
C GLY A 390 21.02 -22.21 -14.88
N GLU A 391 20.57 -22.91 -13.84
CA GLU A 391 19.90 -24.21 -13.98
C GLU A 391 18.41 -24.01 -14.25
N MET A 392 17.86 -24.91 -15.06
CA MET A 392 16.45 -24.90 -15.43
C MET A 392 15.63 -25.65 -14.38
N GLN A 393 14.70 -24.96 -13.76
CA GLN A 393 13.77 -25.49 -12.77
C GLN A 393 12.39 -25.74 -13.39
N GLY A 394 11.78 -26.88 -13.05
CA GLY A 394 10.47 -27.30 -13.55
C GLY A 394 10.54 -28.30 -14.72
N PRO A 395 9.46 -28.47 -15.50
CA PRO A 395 8.24 -27.67 -15.49
C PRO A 395 7.34 -27.93 -14.29
N PHE A 396 6.85 -26.86 -13.67
CA PHE A 396 5.88 -26.88 -12.59
C PHE A 396 4.47 -26.77 -13.16
N PRO A 397 3.57 -27.72 -12.84
CA PRO A 397 2.19 -27.68 -13.30
C PRO A 397 1.37 -26.72 -12.42
N ILE A 398 0.86 -25.65 -13.03
CA ILE A 398 -0.07 -24.71 -12.41
C ILE A 398 -1.45 -24.92 -13.02
N ARG A 399 -2.40 -25.37 -12.20
CA ARG A 399 -3.78 -25.59 -12.65
C ARG A 399 -4.47 -24.26 -12.92
N PHE A 400 -4.92 -24.07 -14.15
CA PHE A 400 -5.79 -22.96 -14.54
C PHE A 400 -7.22 -23.49 -14.74
N ASP A 401 -8.13 -22.94 -13.94
CA ASP A 401 -9.57 -23.17 -14.06
C ASP A 401 -10.22 -21.79 -14.15
N PRO A 402 -10.68 -21.35 -15.33
CA PRO A 402 -11.23 -20.02 -15.54
C PRO A 402 -12.40 -19.69 -14.61
N GLU A 403 -13.30 -20.64 -14.36
CA GLU A 403 -14.48 -20.38 -13.54
C GLU A 403 -14.06 -20.23 -12.07
N ALA A 404 -13.27 -21.18 -11.56
CA ALA A 404 -12.80 -21.12 -10.19
C ALA A 404 -11.87 -19.92 -9.95
N ALA A 405 -11.03 -19.56 -10.93
CA ALA A 405 -10.17 -18.38 -10.88
C ALA A 405 -10.98 -17.08 -10.81
N LEU A 406 -12.02 -16.94 -11.64
CA LEU A 406 -12.90 -15.77 -11.65
C LEU A 406 -13.61 -15.60 -10.31
N ILE A 407 -14.14 -16.69 -9.76
CA ILE A 407 -14.81 -16.68 -8.46
C ILE A 407 -13.85 -16.24 -7.36
N ARG A 408 -12.62 -16.78 -7.33
CA ARG A 408 -11.60 -16.39 -6.33
C ARG A 408 -11.21 -14.91 -6.44
N ASP A 409 -10.98 -14.44 -7.67
CA ASP A 409 -10.60 -13.05 -7.94
C ASP A 409 -11.69 -12.07 -7.50
N GLN A 410 -12.94 -12.28 -7.95
CA GLN A 410 -14.06 -11.44 -7.57
C GLN A 410 -14.37 -11.49 -6.07
N ARG A 411 -14.24 -12.66 -5.43
CA ARG A 411 -14.37 -12.78 -3.97
C ARG A 411 -13.33 -11.94 -3.25
N LYS A 412 -12.05 -12.04 -3.65
CA LYS A 412 -10.97 -11.24 -3.06
C LYS A 412 -11.31 -9.75 -3.14
N ILE A 413 -11.82 -9.29 -4.28
CA ILE A 413 -12.26 -7.90 -4.45
C ILE A 413 -13.42 -7.56 -3.49
N LEU A 414 -14.44 -8.41 -3.42
CA LEU A 414 -15.59 -8.21 -2.51
C LEU A 414 -15.16 -8.12 -1.04
N ASP A 415 -14.25 -8.99 -0.61
CA ASP A 415 -13.72 -9.00 0.76
C ASP A 415 -12.91 -7.71 1.06
N MET A 416 -12.04 -7.30 0.13
CA MET A 416 -11.26 -6.05 0.25
C MET A 416 -12.12 -4.78 0.23
N THR A 417 -13.32 -4.84 -0.37
CA THR A 417 -14.23 -3.71 -0.57
C THR A 417 -15.51 -3.81 0.26
N ALA A 418 -15.50 -4.61 1.32
CA ALA A 418 -16.67 -4.93 2.14
C ALA A 418 -17.40 -3.72 2.73
N THR A 419 -16.75 -2.57 2.84
CA THR A 419 -17.34 -1.31 3.34
C THR A 419 -18.04 -0.48 2.25
N SER A 420 -18.00 -0.92 1.00
CA SER A 420 -18.44 -0.17 -0.18
C SER A 420 -19.42 -0.94 -1.07
N TRP A 421 -20.00 -2.04 -0.57
CA TRP A 421 -20.97 -2.83 -1.33
C TRP A 421 -22.24 -2.07 -1.68
N LEU A 422 -22.68 -1.17 -0.80
CA LEU A 422 -23.85 -0.31 -1.00
C LEU A 422 -23.46 1.17 -1.04
N SER A 423 -24.16 1.93 -1.88
CA SER A 423 -24.09 3.39 -1.95
C SER A 423 -25.49 4.00 -1.88
N PHE A 424 -25.65 5.10 -1.15
CA PHE A 424 -26.94 5.76 -0.95
C PHE A 424 -27.01 7.07 -1.72
N ARG A 425 -28.18 7.36 -2.31
CA ARG A 425 -28.47 8.64 -2.97
C ARG A 425 -29.90 9.04 -2.67
N GLU A 426 -30.11 10.31 -2.32
CA GLU A 426 -31.46 10.87 -2.21
C GLU A 426 -31.89 11.47 -3.54
N PHE A 427 -32.91 10.89 -4.17
CA PHE A 427 -33.50 11.39 -5.40
C PHE A 427 -34.94 10.84 -5.56
N ASN A 428 -35.95 11.69 -5.31
CA ASN A 428 -37.36 11.28 -5.25
C ASN A 428 -37.62 10.09 -4.30
N GLY A 429 -36.87 10.01 -3.20
CA GLY A 429 -36.83 8.90 -2.24
C GLY A 429 -35.38 8.46 -1.97
N LEU A 430 -35.20 7.51 -1.04
CA LEU A 430 -33.88 6.95 -0.75
C LEU A 430 -33.57 5.86 -1.78
N LEU A 431 -32.56 6.06 -2.61
CA LEU A 431 -32.04 5.06 -3.54
C LEU A 431 -30.80 4.40 -2.95
N VAL A 432 -30.77 3.07 -3.01
CA VAL A 432 -29.65 2.25 -2.56
C VAL A 432 -29.09 1.54 -3.76
N TYR A 433 -27.91 1.97 -4.21
CA TYR A 433 -27.17 1.34 -5.29
C TYR A 433 -26.36 0.17 -4.75
N TYR A 434 -26.46 -0.96 -5.44
CA TYR A 434 -25.68 -2.18 -5.19
C TYR A 434 -24.89 -2.59 -6.43
N THR A 435 -24.55 -1.61 -7.27
CA THR A 435 -23.77 -1.77 -8.51
C THR A 435 -22.47 -2.54 -8.28
N HIS A 436 -21.80 -2.27 -7.15
CA HIS A 436 -20.56 -2.94 -6.79
C HIS A 436 -20.73 -4.46 -6.63
N LEU A 437 -21.79 -4.89 -5.95
CA LEU A 437 -22.12 -6.33 -5.84
C LEU A 437 -22.44 -6.94 -7.21
N VAL A 438 -23.07 -6.16 -8.10
CA VAL A 438 -23.42 -6.63 -9.47
C VAL A 438 -22.17 -6.80 -10.33
N SER A 439 -21.19 -5.90 -10.23
CA SER A 439 -19.92 -5.99 -10.95
C SER A 439 -19.14 -7.26 -10.59
N TYR A 440 -19.22 -7.72 -9.34
CA TYR A 440 -18.49 -8.90 -8.83
C TYR A 440 -19.41 -10.08 -8.51
N ARG A 441 -20.56 -10.16 -9.19
CA ARG A 441 -21.63 -11.14 -8.92
C ARG A 441 -21.25 -12.59 -9.18
N CYS A 442 -20.20 -12.87 -9.96
CA CYS A 442 -19.82 -14.24 -10.29
C CYS A 442 -19.32 -15.01 -9.06
N ALA A 443 -18.72 -14.32 -8.09
CA ALA A 443 -18.36 -14.92 -6.81
C ALA A 443 -19.56 -15.14 -5.86
N ILE A 444 -20.69 -14.47 -6.11
CA ILE A 444 -21.82 -14.41 -5.19
C ILE A 444 -22.85 -15.48 -5.57
N ARG A 445 -23.26 -16.29 -4.58
CA ARG A 445 -24.38 -17.22 -4.68
C ARG A 445 -25.69 -16.54 -4.29
N GLU A 446 -25.69 -15.83 -3.17
CA GLU A 446 -26.86 -15.13 -2.64
C GLU A 446 -26.44 -13.86 -1.93
N VAL A 447 -27.26 -12.82 -2.04
CA VAL A 447 -27.13 -11.60 -1.23
C VAL A 447 -28.35 -11.51 -0.35
N ARG A 448 -28.13 -11.41 0.96
CA ARG A 448 -29.18 -11.09 1.92
C ARG A 448 -29.02 -9.67 2.41
N ILE A 449 -30.13 -8.97 2.50
CA ILE A 449 -30.21 -7.64 3.08
C ILE A 449 -31.21 -7.63 4.25
N GLY A 450 -30.97 -6.75 5.20
CA GLY A 450 -31.86 -6.44 6.30
C GLY A 450 -32.06 -4.94 6.35
N ILE A 451 -33.30 -4.48 6.25
CA ILE A 451 -33.65 -3.05 6.30
C ILE A 451 -33.99 -2.73 7.75
N ASP A 452 -33.22 -1.84 8.39
CA ASP A 452 -33.34 -1.49 9.82
C ASP A 452 -33.33 -2.67 10.79
N THR A 453 -32.72 -3.79 10.37
CA THR A 453 -32.48 -4.97 11.20
C THR A 453 -31.03 -5.38 11.07
N ALA A 454 -30.43 -5.86 12.17
CA ALA A 454 -29.07 -6.37 12.16
C ALA A 454 -28.95 -7.76 11.50
N VAL A 455 -30.07 -8.47 11.36
CA VAL A 455 -30.12 -9.81 10.77
C VAL A 455 -30.73 -9.72 9.37
N PRO A 456 -29.93 -9.91 8.30
CA PRO A 456 -30.42 -9.94 6.93
C PRO A 456 -31.47 -11.04 6.72
N ASN A 457 -32.67 -10.65 6.31
CA ASN A 457 -33.82 -11.55 6.15
C ASN A 457 -34.47 -11.49 4.77
N GLN A 458 -34.03 -10.60 3.89
CA GLN A 458 -34.55 -10.44 2.53
C GLN A 458 -33.49 -10.81 1.51
N VAL A 459 -33.83 -11.64 0.53
CA VAL A 459 -32.92 -11.97 -0.57
C VAL A 459 -32.95 -10.83 -1.59
N LEU A 460 -31.80 -10.23 -1.87
CA LEU A 460 -31.64 -9.25 -2.94
C LEU A 460 -31.41 -9.99 -4.25
N LYS A 461 -32.31 -9.76 -5.22
CA LYS A 461 -32.24 -10.42 -6.53
C LYS A 461 -31.04 -9.89 -7.33
N MET A 462 -30.06 -10.76 -7.54
CA MET A 462 -28.88 -10.47 -8.36
C MET A 462 -29.08 -10.95 -9.80
N PRO A 463 -28.47 -10.27 -10.81
CA PRO A 463 -28.41 -10.81 -12.15
C PRO A 463 -27.55 -12.07 -12.20
N ASN A 464 -27.84 -12.94 -13.16
CA ASN A 464 -26.98 -14.08 -13.43
C ASN A 464 -25.59 -13.60 -13.84
N CYS A 465 -24.57 -14.33 -13.41
CA CYS A 465 -23.23 -14.16 -13.93
C CYS A 465 -23.14 -14.85 -15.29
N ASP A 466 -22.60 -14.13 -16.28
CA ASP A 466 -22.03 -14.75 -17.48
C ASP A 466 -20.53 -14.91 -17.23
N MET A 467 -20.05 -16.16 -17.17
CA MET A 467 -18.64 -16.45 -16.92
C MET A 467 -17.72 -16.01 -18.06
N ARG A 468 -18.26 -15.89 -19.29
CA ARG A 468 -17.51 -15.44 -20.47
C ARG A 468 -17.40 -13.92 -20.52
N ASP A 469 -18.47 -13.24 -20.09
CA ASP A 469 -18.52 -11.79 -19.96
C ASP A 469 -18.96 -11.34 -18.55
N PRO A 470 -18.06 -11.48 -17.55
CA PRO A 470 -18.41 -11.19 -16.16
C PRO A 470 -18.68 -9.70 -15.92
N SER A 471 -18.14 -8.83 -16.77
CA SER A 471 -18.28 -7.37 -16.68
C SER A 471 -19.60 -6.88 -17.29
N ALA A 472 -20.20 -7.61 -18.25
CA ALA A 472 -21.47 -7.19 -18.85
C ALA A 472 -22.61 -7.20 -17.84
N ILE A 473 -23.37 -6.12 -17.82
CA ILE A 473 -24.60 -5.98 -17.05
C ILE A 473 -25.76 -5.92 -18.06
N SER A 474 -26.71 -6.84 -17.95
CA SER A 474 -27.85 -6.90 -18.86
C SER A 474 -28.71 -5.64 -18.79
N ALA A 475 -29.13 -5.15 -19.96
CA ALA A 475 -30.04 -4.01 -20.05
C ALA A 475 -31.38 -4.35 -19.38
N GLY A 476 -31.83 -3.49 -18.45
CA GLY A 476 -33.11 -3.62 -17.76
C GLY A 476 -33.07 -4.19 -16.35
N MET A 477 -31.89 -4.57 -15.82
CA MET A 477 -31.78 -4.95 -14.41
C MET A 477 -31.68 -3.73 -13.49
N PRO A 478 -32.46 -3.67 -12.40
CA PRO A 478 -32.30 -2.62 -11.41
C PRO A 478 -30.92 -2.74 -10.76
N LEU A 479 -30.16 -1.66 -10.82
CA LEU A 479 -28.86 -1.48 -10.14
C LEU A 479 -29.00 -0.78 -8.79
N TYR A 480 -30.24 -0.46 -8.44
CA TYR A 480 -30.63 0.20 -7.21
C TYR A 480 -32.00 -0.28 -6.77
N MET A 481 -32.26 -0.13 -5.48
CA MET A 481 -33.60 -0.28 -4.91
C MET A 481 -34.03 1.03 -4.27
N LYS A 482 -35.34 1.26 -4.25
CA LYS A 482 -35.93 2.42 -3.58
C LYS A 482 -36.43 1.99 -2.21
N LEU A 483 -36.01 2.70 -1.18
CA LEU A 483 -36.41 2.47 0.20
C LEU A 483 -37.19 3.66 0.77
N ALA A 484 -37.87 3.40 1.89
CA ALA A 484 -38.54 4.44 2.65
C ALA A 484 -37.50 5.49 3.10
N PRO A 485 -37.78 6.79 2.98
CA PRO A 485 -36.85 7.83 3.42
C PRO A 485 -36.50 7.79 4.92
N ALA A 486 -37.29 7.07 5.73
CA ALA A 486 -37.03 6.88 7.16
C ALA A 486 -36.01 5.77 7.48
N THR A 487 -35.58 4.99 6.48
CA THR A 487 -34.61 3.90 6.68
C THR A 487 -33.32 4.43 7.29
N GLN A 488 -32.83 3.82 8.36
CA GLN A 488 -31.62 4.22 9.10
C GLN A 488 -30.38 3.45 8.62
N PHE A 489 -30.51 2.16 8.35
CA PHE A 489 -29.40 1.34 7.89
C PHE A 489 -29.84 0.07 7.16
N ILE A 490 -28.87 -0.54 6.48
CA ILE A 490 -29.03 -1.81 5.80
C ILE A 490 -27.91 -2.74 6.24
N SER A 491 -28.23 -3.91 6.75
CA SER A 491 -27.26 -5.00 6.94
C SER A 491 -27.17 -5.83 5.68
N VAL A 492 -25.98 -6.23 5.26
CA VAL A 492 -25.75 -7.09 4.09
C VAL A 492 -24.91 -8.29 4.49
N GLU A 493 -25.32 -9.46 4.04
CA GLU A 493 -24.56 -10.72 4.13
C GLU A 493 -24.46 -11.32 2.74
N LEU A 494 -23.24 -11.69 2.34
CA LEU A 494 -23.00 -12.39 1.10
C LEU A 494 -22.79 -13.86 1.40
N THR A 495 -23.46 -14.70 0.62
CA THR A 495 -23.12 -16.12 0.52
C THR A 495 -22.36 -16.30 -0.79
N TYR A 496 -21.14 -16.81 -0.71
CA TYR A 496 -20.28 -17.05 -1.87
C TYR A 496 -20.59 -18.40 -2.54
N ARG A 497 -20.14 -18.57 -3.79
CA ARG A 497 -20.36 -19.80 -4.56
C ARG A 497 -19.71 -21.05 -3.97
N ASP A 498 -18.61 -20.87 -3.22
CA ASP A 498 -17.97 -21.97 -2.48
C ASP A 498 -18.69 -22.35 -1.18
N GLY A 499 -19.81 -21.69 -0.88
CA GLY A 499 -20.63 -21.93 0.30
C GLY A 499 -20.20 -21.15 1.54
N SER A 500 -19.07 -20.45 1.51
CA SER A 500 -18.67 -19.56 2.60
C SER A 500 -19.56 -18.33 2.68
N VAL A 501 -19.63 -17.74 3.86
CA VAL A 501 -20.49 -16.58 4.15
C VAL A 501 -19.61 -15.43 4.62
N SER A 502 -19.91 -14.22 4.17
CA SER A 502 -19.22 -13.01 4.62
C SER A 502 -19.63 -12.63 6.03
N GLU A 503 -18.82 -11.80 6.70
CA GLU A 503 -19.34 -11.06 7.85
C GLU A 503 -20.51 -10.17 7.44
N ILE A 504 -21.47 -9.99 8.35
CA ILE A 504 -22.58 -9.05 8.15
C ILE A 504 -22.02 -7.62 8.21
N LYS A 505 -22.23 -6.86 7.14
CA LYS A 505 -21.80 -5.45 7.04
C LYS A 505 -23.00 -4.53 7.15
N SER A 506 -22.91 -3.50 7.99
CA SER A 506 -23.96 -2.50 8.19
C SER A 506 -23.64 -1.19 7.46
N PHE A 507 -24.58 -0.72 6.66
CA PHE A 507 -24.48 0.46 5.82
C PHE A 507 -25.55 1.46 6.27
N ARG A 508 -25.13 2.57 6.89
CA ARG A 508 -26.06 3.59 7.40
C ARG A 508 -26.42 4.58 6.30
N THR A 509 -27.68 4.97 6.25
CA THR A 509 -28.13 6.13 5.47
C THR A 509 -27.56 7.37 6.17
N ALA A 510 -27.14 8.39 5.42
CA ALA A 510 -26.53 9.58 6.03
C ALA A 510 -27.51 10.22 7.02
N ASN A 511 -27.01 10.63 8.20
CA ASN A 511 -27.80 11.23 9.27
C ASN A 511 -28.73 12.33 8.72
N ARG A 512 -30.03 12.13 8.86
CA ARG A 512 -30.96 13.25 9.00
C ARG A 512 -30.59 13.94 10.30
N SER A 513 -29.87 15.06 10.21
CA SER A 513 -29.80 16.02 11.29
C SER A 513 -31.25 16.45 11.61
N ASN A 514 -31.78 15.97 12.74
CA ASN A 514 -32.93 16.58 13.37
C ASN A 514 -32.54 18.01 13.77
N ASN A 515 -33.40 18.95 13.39
CA ASN A 515 -33.39 20.41 13.57
C ASN A 515 -32.48 21.23 12.65
#